data_AF-A0A557XWH4-F1
#
_entry.id   AF-A0A557XWH4-F1
#
_cell.length_a   1.000
_cell.length_b   1.000
_cell.length_c   1.000
_cell.angle_alpha   90.00
_cell.angle_beta   90.00
_cell.angle_gamma   90.00
#
_symmetry.space_group_name_H-M   'P 1'
#
loop_
_entity.id
_entity.type
_entity.pdbx_description
1 polymer ?
#
loop_
_entity_poly.entity_id
_entity_poly.type
_entity_poly.pdbx_seq_one_letter_code
_entity_poly.pdbx_strand_id
1 'polypeptide(L)'
;MTDDPLAPLMGLPGVAEASDHVRDALSRAHRHRANLRGWPVTAAEAALRAARASSVLDGGPGRVDDPGEIAQVSDPVLAGALRVAQALEGGEGPVVGV
;
A
#
# COMPACT_ATOMS: atom_id res chain seq x y z
N MET A 1 -22.44 -2.20 18.29
CA MET A 1 -22.14 -1.53 17.01
C MET A 1 -21.53 -0.20 17.35
N THR A 2 -20.23 -0.06 17.20
CA THR A 2 -19.56 1.24 17.34
C THR A 2 -19.95 2.05 16.11
N ASP A 3 -20.50 3.26 16.31
CA ASP A 3 -20.70 4.19 15.19
C ASP A 3 -19.37 4.38 14.46
N ASP A 4 -19.41 4.39 13.13
CA ASP A 4 -18.23 4.58 12.30
C ASP A 4 -17.61 5.96 12.62
N PRO A 5 -16.41 6.02 13.23
CA PRO A 5 -15.81 7.27 13.65
C PRO A 5 -15.44 8.17 12.45
N LEU A 6 -15.39 7.61 11.24
CA LEU A 6 -15.08 8.32 10.01
C LEU A 6 -16.33 8.74 9.23
N ALA A 7 -17.54 8.31 9.62
CA ALA A 7 -18.78 8.69 8.96
C ALA A 7 -18.97 10.21 8.78
N PRO A 8 -18.57 11.09 9.74
CA PRO A 8 -18.68 12.54 9.55
C PRO A 8 -17.88 13.09 8.35
N LEU A 9 -16.82 12.40 7.91
CA LEU A 9 -16.00 12.84 6.78
C LEU A 9 -16.79 12.84 5.47
N MET A 10 -17.79 11.97 5.33
CA MET A 10 -18.64 11.89 4.14
C MET A 10 -19.50 13.15 3.92
N GLY A 11 -19.73 13.94 4.97
CA GLY A 11 -20.47 15.21 4.89
C GLY A 11 -19.62 16.39 4.42
N LEU A 12 -18.29 16.23 4.30
CA LEU A 12 -17.41 17.30 3.83
C LEU A 12 -17.58 17.52 2.32
N PRO A 13 -17.51 18.78 1.83
CA PRO A 13 -17.70 19.09 0.41
C PRO A 13 -16.78 18.26 -0.49
N GLY A 14 -17.37 17.58 -1.48
CA GLY A 14 -16.66 16.78 -2.48
C GLY A 14 -16.15 15.41 -2.01
N VAL A 15 -16.19 15.07 -0.71
CA VAL A 15 -15.64 13.81 -0.21
C VAL A 15 -16.43 12.59 -0.69
N ALA A 16 -17.77 12.68 -0.69
CA ALA A 16 -18.61 11.58 -1.17
C ALA A 16 -18.37 11.28 -2.66
N GLU A 17 -18.36 12.32 -3.50
CA GLU A 17 -18.10 12.20 -4.94
C GLU A 17 -16.70 11.65 -5.22
N ALA A 18 -15.67 12.16 -4.54
CA ALA A 18 -14.31 11.66 -4.66
C ALA A 18 -14.21 10.18 -4.23
N SER A 19 -14.90 9.80 -3.15
CA SER A 19 -14.93 8.41 -2.66
C SER A 19 -15.58 7.47 -3.68
N ASP A 20 -16.66 7.90 -4.32
CA ASP A 20 -17.32 7.13 -5.38
C ASP A 20 -16.40 6.97 -6.61
N HIS A 21 -15.73 8.04 -7.04
CA HIS A 21 -14.75 7.97 -8.12
C HIS A 21 -13.61 6.99 -7.81
N VAL A 22 -13.08 7.04 -6.57
CA VAL A 22 -12.04 6.10 -6.11
C VAL A 22 -12.57 4.68 -6.10
N ARG A 23 -13.81 4.44 -5.64
CA ARG A 23 -14.43 3.10 -5.65
C ARG A 23 -14.54 2.56 -7.07
N ASP A 24 -14.91 3.38 -8.04
CA ASP A 24 -14.98 2.99 -9.45
C ASP A 24 -13.60 2.67 -10.03
N ALA A 25 -12.60 3.49 -9.74
CA ALA A 25 -11.22 3.27 -10.18
C ALA A 25 -10.64 1.96 -9.59
N LEU A 26 -10.81 1.75 -8.29
CA LEU A 26 -10.41 0.52 -7.60
C LEU A 26 -11.13 -0.70 -8.19
N SER A 27 -12.42 -0.59 -8.47
CA SER A 27 -13.20 -1.66 -9.08
C SER A 27 -12.67 -2.04 -10.46
N ARG A 28 -12.26 -1.07 -11.29
CA ARG A 28 -11.61 -1.32 -12.59
C ARG A 28 -10.23 -1.97 -12.42
N ALA A 29 -9.43 -1.50 -11.47
CA ALA A 29 -8.12 -2.08 -11.18
C ALA A 29 -8.25 -3.54 -10.75
N HIS A 30 -9.16 -3.86 -9.82
CA HIS A 30 -9.38 -5.24 -9.37
C HIS A 30 -9.82 -6.17 -10.51
N ARG A 31 -10.67 -5.68 -11.43
CA ARG A 31 -11.14 -6.45 -12.59
C ARG A 31 -10.17 -6.45 -13.77
N HIS A 32 -9.03 -5.77 -13.68
CA HIS A 32 -8.02 -5.78 -14.73
C HIS A 32 -7.43 -7.18 -14.87
N ARG A 33 -7.15 -7.62 -16.12
CA ARG A 33 -6.67 -8.99 -16.40
C ARG A 33 -5.40 -9.36 -15.63
N ALA A 34 -4.49 -8.39 -15.43
CA ALA A 34 -3.28 -8.60 -14.64
C ALA A 34 -3.60 -8.92 -13.16
N ASN A 35 -4.60 -8.27 -12.57
CA ASN A 35 -5.03 -8.56 -11.21
C ASN A 35 -5.85 -9.85 -11.14
N LEU A 36 -6.71 -10.14 -12.11
CA LEU A 36 -7.49 -11.38 -12.10
C LEU A 36 -6.65 -12.67 -12.17
N ARG A 37 -5.42 -12.61 -12.71
CA ARG A 37 -4.56 -13.79 -12.91
C ARG A 37 -3.21 -13.73 -12.18
N GLY A 38 -2.74 -12.53 -11.86
CA GLY A 38 -1.44 -12.27 -11.25
C GLY A 38 -1.54 -11.41 -10.00
N TRP A 39 -2.70 -11.41 -9.34
CA TRP A 39 -2.94 -10.66 -8.10
C TRP A 39 -1.78 -10.73 -7.10
N PRO A 40 -1.19 -11.89 -6.78
CA PRO A 40 -0.11 -11.93 -5.79
C PRO A 40 1.09 -11.04 -6.16
N VAL A 41 1.44 -10.97 -7.45
CA VAL A 41 2.57 -10.16 -7.92
C VAL A 41 2.24 -8.68 -7.87
N THR A 42 1.06 -8.28 -8.33
CA THR A 42 0.66 -6.87 -8.33
C THR A 42 0.36 -6.35 -6.94
N ALA A 43 -0.15 -7.19 -6.04
CA ALA A 43 -0.33 -6.87 -4.62
C ALA A 43 1.01 -6.65 -3.92
N ALA A 44 1.97 -7.58 -4.08
CA ALA A 44 3.30 -7.44 -3.49
C ALA A 44 4.02 -6.16 -3.95
N GLU A 45 3.93 -5.85 -5.23
CA GLU A 45 4.54 -4.67 -5.84
C GLU A 45 3.79 -3.37 -5.46
N ALA A 46 2.51 -3.44 -5.12
CA ALA A 46 1.77 -2.34 -4.51
C ALA A 46 2.17 -2.12 -3.05
N ALA A 47 2.31 -3.19 -2.26
CA ALA A 47 2.74 -3.14 -0.87
C ALA A 47 4.16 -2.62 -0.71
N LEU A 48 5.09 -3.02 -1.60
CA LEU A 48 6.44 -2.48 -1.64
C LEU A 48 6.43 -0.96 -1.85
N ARG A 49 5.65 -0.48 -2.83
CA ARG A 49 5.51 0.96 -3.08
C ARG A 49 4.87 1.70 -1.91
N ALA A 50 3.88 1.11 -1.26
CA ALA A 50 3.22 1.68 -0.09
C ALA A 50 4.16 1.78 1.12
N ALA A 51 4.93 0.74 1.40
CA ALA A 51 5.96 0.73 2.44
C ALA A 51 7.00 1.83 2.19
N ARG A 52 7.49 1.94 0.94
CA ARG A 52 8.42 3.00 0.53
C ARG A 52 7.82 4.39 0.73
N ALA A 53 6.62 4.64 0.22
CA ALA A 53 5.96 5.94 0.39
C ALA A 53 5.76 6.30 1.86
N SER A 54 5.37 5.33 2.68
CA SER A 54 5.22 5.51 4.13
C SER A 54 6.55 5.84 4.79
N SER A 55 7.63 5.15 4.42
CA SER A 55 8.97 5.45 4.95
C SER A 55 9.42 6.86 4.61
N VAL A 56 9.16 7.34 3.38
CA VAL A 56 9.51 8.71 2.96
C VAL A 56 8.75 9.75 3.77
N LEU A 57 7.46 9.51 4.06
CA LEU A 57 6.68 10.40 4.93
C LEU A 57 7.22 10.46 6.36
N ASP A 58 7.86 9.38 6.83
CA ASP A 58 8.48 9.26 8.16
C ASP A 58 10.00 9.58 8.16
N GLY A 59 10.50 10.27 7.12
CA GLY A 59 11.88 10.74 7.04
C GLY A 59 12.90 9.72 6.51
N GLY A 60 12.44 8.57 6.01
CA GLY A 60 13.23 7.59 5.29
C GLY A 60 13.68 8.05 3.89
N PRO A 61 14.43 7.22 3.16
CA PRO A 61 15.11 7.62 1.93
C PRO A 61 14.16 7.93 0.75
N GLY A 62 14.28 9.14 0.19
CA GLY A 62 13.44 9.61 -0.92
C GLY A 62 13.69 8.95 -2.28
N ARG A 63 14.87 8.33 -2.48
CA ARG A 63 15.27 7.57 -3.69
C ARG A 63 15.92 6.26 -3.27
N VAL A 64 15.52 5.17 -3.92
CA VAL A 64 16.21 3.87 -3.84
C VAL A 64 16.72 3.67 -5.25
N ASP A 65 18.03 3.63 -5.43
CA ASP A 65 18.64 3.86 -6.75
C ASP A 65 18.72 2.56 -7.55
N ASP A 66 18.63 1.43 -6.86
CA ASP A 66 18.61 0.08 -7.41
C ASP A 66 17.61 -0.80 -6.63
N PRO A 67 16.69 -1.56 -7.28
CA PRO A 67 15.88 -2.57 -6.61
C PRO A 67 16.71 -3.56 -5.76
N GLY A 68 17.98 -3.78 -6.10
CA GLY A 68 18.94 -4.57 -5.32
C GLY A 68 19.37 -3.93 -4.00
N GLU A 69 19.27 -2.61 -3.84
CA GLU A 69 19.49 -1.92 -2.54
C GLU A 69 18.37 -2.20 -1.54
N ILE A 70 17.21 -2.65 -2.00
CA ILE A 70 16.14 -3.15 -1.13
C ILE A 70 16.60 -4.44 -0.42
N ALA A 71 17.51 -5.22 -1.01
CA ALA A 71 18.14 -6.35 -0.30
C ALA A 71 19.16 -5.90 0.77
N GLN A 72 19.57 -4.63 0.75
CA GLN A 72 20.40 -3.99 1.76
C GLN A 72 19.63 -2.83 2.42
N VAL A 73 18.37 -3.07 2.84
CA VAL A 73 17.61 -2.10 3.66
C VAL A 73 18.36 -1.88 4.97
N SER A 74 19.29 -0.94 4.93
CA SER A 74 20.09 -0.47 6.06
C SER A 74 19.38 0.70 6.76
N ASP A 75 18.41 1.32 6.08
CA ASP A 75 17.55 2.33 6.67
C ASP A 75 16.50 1.70 7.61
N PRO A 76 16.52 2.04 8.91
CA PRO A 76 15.62 1.43 9.88
C PRO A 76 14.14 1.79 9.67
N VAL A 77 13.84 2.95 9.08
CA VAL A 77 12.46 3.41 8.83
C VAL A 77 11.84 2.62 7.68
N LEU A 78 12.56 2.45 6.58
CA LEU A 78 12.15 1.60 5.46
C LEU A 78 11.99 0.14 5.89
N ALA A 79 12.92 -0.40 6.69
CA ALA A 79 12.82 -1.76 7.24
C ALA A 79 11.60 -1.92 8.16
N GLY A 80 11.26 -0.88 8.93
CA GLY A 80 10.04 -0.83 9.73
C GLY A 80 8.78 -0.87 8.86
N ALA A 81 8.71 0.00 7.85
CA ALA A 81 7.57 0.09 6.95
C ALA A 81 7.30 -1.21 6.17
N LEU A 82 8.35 -1.91 5.74
CA LEU A 82 8.22 -3.22 5.08
C LEU A 82 7.63 -4.29 6.01
N ARG A 83 8.06 -4.33 7.28
CA ARG A 83 7.50 -5.25 8.28
C ARG A 83 6.02 -4.95 8.55
N VAL A 84 5.64 -3.67 8.60
CA VAL A 84 4.23 -3.27 8.72
C VAL A 84 3.43 -3.72 7.50
N ALA A 85 3.93 -3.48 6.29
CA ALA A 85 3.27 -3.93 5.06
C ALA A 85 3.03 -5.45 5.04
N GLN A 86 4.05 -6.23 5.41
CA GLN A 86 3.91 -7.69 5.54
C GLN A 86 2.86 -8.07 6.59
N ALA A 87 2.85 -7.42 7.75
CA ALA A 87 1.87 -7.69 8.80
C ALA A 87 0.43 -7.40 8.34
N LEU A 88 0.22 -6.33 7.57
CA LEU A 88 -1.09 -5.96 7.00
C LEU A 88 -1.59 -6.96 5.96
N GLU A 89 -0.68 -7.62 5.24
CA GLU A 89 -1.00 -8.71 4.31
C GLU A 89 -1.24 -10.06 5.01
N GLY A 90 -1.12 -10.12 6.35
CA GLY A 90 -1.29 -11.34 7.12
C GLY A 90 -0.05 -12.22 7.20
N GLY A 91 1.13 -11.71 6.82
CA GLY A 91 2.41 -12.41 6.96
C GLY A 91 2.72 -13.44 5.85
N GLU A 92 1.77 -13.73 4.98
CA GLU A 92 1.84 -14.76 3.93
C GLU A 92 2.30 -14.19 2.56
N GLY A 93 2.47 -12.88 2.45
CA GLY A 93 2.85 -12.18 1.22
C GLY A 93 4.37 -12.20 0.95
N PRO A 94 4.81 -12.15 -0.32
CA PRO A 94 6.22 -12.32 -0.71
C PRO A 94 7.10 -11.08 -0.45
N VAL A 95 6.63 -10.12 0.36
CA VAL A 95 7.26 -8.80 0.56
C VAL A 95 8.57 -8.89 1.33
N VAL A 96 8.83 -10.01 2.03
CA VAL A 96 10.15 -10.34 2.62
C VAL A 96 10.42 -11.84 2.47
N GLY A 97 11.02 -12.22 1.35
CA GLY A 97 11.82 -13.44 1.17
C GLY A 97 11.32 -14.75 1.79
N VAL A 98 10.44 -15.44 1.08
CA VAL A 98 10.54 -16.88 0.77
C VAL A 98 10.20 -17.07 -0.70
#